data_AF-A0A2P7TDS6-F1
#
_entry.id   AF-A0A2P7TDS6-F1
#
_cell.length_a   1.000
_cell.length_b   1.000
_cell.length_c   1.000
_cell.angle_alpha   90.00
_cell.angle_beta   90.00
_cell.angle_gamma   90.00
#
_symmetry.space_group_name_H-M   'P 1'
#
loop_
_entity.id
_entity.type
_entity.pdbx_description
1 polymer ?
#
loop_
_entity_poly.entity_id
_entity_poly.type
_entity_poly.pdbx_seq_one_letter_code
_entity_poly.pdbx_strand_id
1 'polypeptide(L)'
;MSTRFLLFVALVFWYIFSMYWYVCHIKDHACNCFGRKASIPHLIIKDGDKEVVNIPDNFKFTHSGATPTISNPVQAALGTLGNYLQQNPQRSLLITGSYAPDETNNTPFNNLGIARANAVKQQLMAQGIPENRMQTDAREVSKMPLFPDKTFFGGLDFALNPFAGNALPPRFMVLDGSKTVVDVPGNFTFAPSGTTPDIAPDVQQALATLAEYLKTNTGKVLTITGGYGNTEKNNTMFDNLGLARADALKQKLVAMGIAADRIQVASQQNNALPQTAGKQLTGVLNFAIANMAEATLPAFTVKDGSETVVDVKDNLKFALSSEKPVMSAEVQNGLSALAQYLKNHPDRRLKITGNYLPNEKNNTKFANLGLARAEALKQQLIALGVAANQIDTDTRLNPSLPVNNGTISGGIDWLLQVSEAKKRDLTAQSRTLYFDSGKSSLAMTDELRQYFRDVKTYLEQDPKATVNLTGHTDDVGSNAANQRLGLRRAGEVKNQLTRIGIAAKKITPSSKGETEPVQSNASPEGKQANRRVEMLVK
;
A
#
# COMPACT_ATOMS: atom_id res chain seq x y z
N MET A 1 61.61 54.60 15.57
CA MET A 1 61.26 53.40 14.78
C MET A 1 61.60 53.67 13.33
N SER A 2 62.33 52.78 12.64
CA SER A 2 62.65 53.00 11.22
C SER A 2 61.41 52.84 10.37
N THR A 3 61.31 53.58 9.26
CA THR A 3 60.16 53.55 8.33
C THR A 3 59.84 52.14 7.84
N ARG A 4 60.86 51.26 7.74
CA ARG A 4 60.70 49.85 7.38
C ARG A 4 59.96 49.04 8.45
N PHE A 5 60.16 49.36 9.73
CA PHE A 5 59.44 48.72 10.82
C PHE A 5 57.95 49.08 10.81
N LEU A 6 57.62 50.35 10.56
CA LEU A 6 56.23 50.81 10.43
C LEU A 6 55.52 50.16 9.24
N LEU A 7 56.19 50.03 8.09
CA LEU A 7 55.65 49.33 6.92
C LEU A 7 55.42 47.84 7.19
N PHE A 8 56.34 47.18 7.91
CA PHE A 8 56.17 45.79 8.29
C PHE A 8 54.97 45.59 9.24
N VAL A 9 54.82 46.46 10.23
CA VAL A 9 53.66 46.43 11.15
C VAL A 9 52.36 46.65 10.38
N ALA A 10 52.32 47.62 9.46
CA ALA A 10 51.14 47.87 8.63
C ALA A 10 50.78 46.66 7.76
N LEU A 11 51.77 45.95 7.20
CA LEU A 11 51.55 44.76 6.39
C LEU A 11 51.01 43.58 7.22
N VAL A 12 51.50 43.41 8.45
CA VAL A 12 50.98 42.40 9.39
C VAL A 12 49.52 42.69 9.77
N PHE A 13 49.20 43.95 10.07
CA PHE A 13 47.82 44.35 10.35
C PHE A 13 46.90 44.14 9.15
N TRP A 14 47.35 44.49 7.95
CA TRP A 14 46.59 44.25 6.73
C TRP A 14 46.38 42.75 6.46
N TYR A 15 47.39 41.91 6.70
CA TYR A 15 47.26 40.46 6.58
C TYR A 15 46.25 39.88 7.58
N ILE A 16 46.30 40.29 8.85
CA ILE A 16 45.35 39.83 9.87
C ILE A 16 43.92 40.30 9.54
N PHE A 17 43.77 41.56 9.12
CA PHE A 17 42.46 42.12 8.78
C PHE A 17 41.86 41.49 7.52
N SER A 18 42.67 41.28 6.47
CA SER A 18 42.22 40.63 5.24
C SER A 18 41.86 39.15 5.47
N MET A 19 42.62 38.45 6.31
CA MET A 19 42.30 37.08 6.71
C MET A 19 41.02 37.02 7.53
N TYR A 20 40.83 37.95 8.48
CA TYR A 20 39.58 38.08 9.24
C TYR A 20 38.39 38.36 8.31
N TRP A 21 38.52 39.32 7.41
CA TRP A 21 37.44 39.71 6.49
C TRP A 21 37.11 38.59 5.49
N TYR A 22 38.11 37.93 4.90
CA TYR A 22 37.89 36.80 4.00
C TYR A 22 37.20 35.62 4.70
N VAL A 23 37.58 35.31 5.94
CA VAL A 23 37.00 34.18 6.68
C VAL A 23 35.60 34.49 7.21
N CYS A 24 35.41 35.63 7.87
CA CYS A 24 34.12 35.92 8.52
C CYS A 24 33.07 36.53 7.56
N HIS A 25 33.46 37.19 6.44
CA HIS A 25 32.50 37.84 5.52
C HIS A 25 32.35 37.16 4.15
N ILE A 26 33.39 36.56 3.56
CA ILE A 26 33.26 35.89 2.25
C ILE A 26 32.83 34.43 2.41
N LYS A 27 33.36 33.70 3.40
CA LYS A 27 33.05 32.27 3.60
C LYS A 27 31.86 31.98 4.53
N ASP A 28 31.23 33.01 5.09
CA ASP A 28 30.09 32.91 6.03
C ASP A 28 30.34 31.89 7.17
N HIS A 29 31.59 31.79 7.62
CA HIS A 29 31.97 30.99 8.77
C HIS A 29 32.05 31.90 9.99
N ALA A 30 31.08 31.77 10.89
CA ALA A 30 31.06 32.44 12.18
C ALA A 30 32.41 32.23 12.90
N CYS A 31 33.14 33.33 13.08
CA CYS A 31 34.41 33.35 13.77
C CYS A 31 34.24 33.00 15.25
N ASN A 32 34.49 31.73 15.60
CA ASN A 32 34.53 31.22 16.96
C ASN A 32 35.80 30.37 17.16
N CYS A 33 36.93 31.03 17.40
CA CYS A 33 38.25 30.39 17.65
C CYS A 33 38.48 29.98 19.11
N PHE A 34 37.42 29.74 19.89
CA PHE A 34 37.49 28.98 21.14
C PHE A 34 36.33 28.01 21.15
N GLY A 35 36.63 26.73 20.94
CA GLY A 35 35.64 25.67 20.86
C GLY A 35 34.86 25.51 22.16
N ARG A 36 33.70 26.16 22.26
CA ARG A 36 32.58 25.55 22.99
C ARG A 36 32.05 24.46 22.07
N LYS A 37 32.44 23.21 22.32
CA LYS A 37 31.68 22.06 21.80
C LYS A 37 30.22 22.30 22.19
N ALA A 38 29.31 22.32 21.22
CA ALA A 38 27.88 22.37 21.51
C ALA A 38 27.57 21.20 22.47
N SER A 39 27.26 21.54 23.72
CA SER A 39 26.97 20.53 24.74
C SER A 39 25.62 19.92 24.45
N ILE A 40 25.54 18.59 24.52
CA ILE A 40 24.26 17.88 24.39
C ILE A 40 23.37 18.32 25.56
N PRO A 41 22.13 18.78 25.31
CA PRO A 41 21.21 19.14 26.38
C PRO A 41 20.84 17.88 27.17
N HIS A 42 20.84 17.96 28.50
CA HIS A 42 20.42 16.84 29.33
C HIS A 42 18.94 16.52 29.10
N LEU A 43 18.59 15.23 29.03
CA LEU A 43 17.21 14.80 29.13
C LEU A 43 16.84 14.77 30.60
N ILE A 44 16.00 15.72 31.01
CA ILE A 44 15.49 15.84 32.37
C ILE A 44 13.97 15.71 32.33
N ILE A 45 13.43 14.76 33.10
CA ILE A 45 11.98 14.58 33.27
C ILE A 45 11.69 14.62 34.76
N LYS A 46 10.78 15.51 35.16
CA LYS A 46 10.44 15.74 36.57
C LYS A 46 8.97 15.43 36.86
N ASP A 47 8.71 14.95 38.07
CA ASP A 47 7.39 14.99 38.70
C ASP A 47 7.46 15.91 39.92
N GLY A 48 6.97 17.14 39.78
CA GLY A 48 7.25 18.20 40.75
C GLY A 48 8.75 18.45 40.89
N ASP A 49 9.28 18.36 42.10
CA ASP A 49 10.72 18.54 42.38
C ASP A 49 11.55 17.26 42.15
N LYS A 50 10.91 16.10 41.95
CA LYS A 50 11.60 14.82 41.78
C LYS A 50 12.06 14.63 40.33
N GLU A 51 13.37 14.44 40.14
CA GLU A 51 13.94 14.02 38.86
C GLU A 51 13.71 12.52 38.64
N VAL A 52 12.84 12.18 37.69
CA VAL A 52 12.53 10.81 37.25
C VAL A 52 13.59 10.31 36.28
N VAL A 53 14.02 11.19 35.39
CA VAL A 53 15.13 10.97 34.45
C VAL A 53 16.02 12.21 34.53
N ASN A 54 17.33 12.00 34.63
CA ASN A 54 18.35 13.03 34.43
C ASN A 54 19.59 12.35 33.86
N ILE A 55 19.77 12.45 32.55
CA ILE A 55 20.93 11.89 31.86
C ILE A 55 21.62 12.97 31.00
N PRO A 56 22.96 12.94 30.88
CA PRO A 56 23.70 13.87 30.03
C PRO A 56 23.66 13.45 28.55
N ASP A 57 22.48 13.08 28.05
CA ASP A 57 22.22 12.68 26.66
C ASP A 57 20.76 13.03 26.28
N ASN A 58 20.42 12.98 24.99
CA ASN A 58 19.07 13.30 24.52
C ASN A 58 18.73 12.61 23.20
N PHE A 59 17.45 12.68 22.81
CA PHE A 59 17.00 12.21 21.50
C PHE A 59 17.71 12.98 20.38
N LYS A 60 18.24 12.26 19.40
CA LYS A 60 18.88 12.87 18.22
C LYS A 60 17.96 12.80 17.01
N PHE A 61 17.72 13.91 16.35
CA PHE A 61 16.91 13.99 15.12
C PHE A 61 17.71 14.59 13.98
N THR A 62 17.42 14.18 12.74
CA THR A 62 17.84 14.92 11.55
C THR A 62 16.94 16.14 11.34
N HIS A 63 17.46 17.21 10.75
CA HIS A 63 16.64 18.34 10.31
C HIS A 63 15.52 17.84 9.38
N SER A 64 14.28 18.26 9.62
CA SER A 64 13.10 17.76 8.89
C SER A 64 12.78 16.26 9.09
N GLY A 65 13.43 15.58 10.05
CA GLY A 65 13.18 14.19 10.40
C GLY A 65 12.28 14.04 11.63
N ALA A 66 11.44 13.00 11.65
CA ALA A 66 10.50 12.71 12.74
C ALA A 66 10.89 11.51 13.62
N THR A 67 11.73 10.60 13.13
CA THR A 67 12.13 9.42 13.89
C THR A 67 13.44 9.71 14.64
N PRO A 68 13.48 9.58 15.98
CA PRO A 68 14.70 9.79 16.73
C PRO A 68 15.69 8.65 16.50
N THR A 69 16.98 9.00 16.43
CA THR A 69 18.06 8.06 16.72
C THR A 69 18.21 8.02 18.25
N ILE A 70 18.05 6.82 18.82
CA ILE A 70 18.05 6.59 20.26
C ILE A 70 19.36 5.90 20.65
N SER A 71 20.12 6.52 21.55
CA SER A 71 21.32 5.93 22.14
C SER A 71 20.97 4.97 23.28
N ASN A 72 21.90 4.10 23.69
CA ASN A 72 21.69 3.20 24.82
C ASN A 72 21.30 3.94 26.13
N PRO A 73 21.92 5.08 26.50
CA PRO A 73 21.48 5.88 27.65
C PRO A 73 20.04 6.38 27.54
N VAL A 74 19.63 6.88 26.36
CA VAL A 74 18.26 7.37 26.14
C VAL A 74 17.25 6.23 26.17
N GLN A 75 17.60 5.06 25.62
CA GLN A 75 16.75 3.88 25.71
C GLN A 75 16.55 3.42 27.16
N ALA A 76 17.62 3.44 27.97
CA ALA A 76 17.53 3.13 29.40
C ALA A 76 16.67 4.17 30.14
N ALA A 77 16.79 5.46 29.81
CA ALA A 77 15.94 6.52 30.36
C ALA A 77 14.45 6.34 30.03
N LEU A 78 14.11 5.93 28.81
CA LEU A 78 12.74 5.56 28.45
C LEU A 78 12.22 4.40 29.32
N GLY A 79 13.06 3.38 29.56
CA GLY A 79 12.75 2.28 30.48
C GLY A 79 12.50 2.75 31.91
N THR A 80 13.33 3.66 32.42
CA THR A 80 13.13 4.29 33.74
C THR A 80 11.81 5.06 33.81
N LEU A 81 11.50 5.86 32.79
CA LEU A 81 10.24 6.60 32.70
C LEU A 81 9.03 5.65 32.64
N GLY A 82 9.15 4.54 31.89
CA GLY A 82 8.11 3.54 31.79
C GLY A 82 7.82 2.83 33.11
N ASN A 83 8.88 2.36 33.79
CA ASN A 83 8.76 1.77 35.12
C ASN A 83 8.14 2.76 36.12
N TYR A 84 8.55 4.03 36.06
CA TYR A 84 7.99 5.08 36.90
C TYR A 84 6.48 5.27 36.67
N LEU A 85 6.04 5.34 35.41
CA LEU A 85 4.62 5.49 35.06
C LEU A 85 3.77 4.26 35.43
N GLN A 86 4.35 3.06 35.42
CA GLN A 86 3.70 1.85 35.89
C GLN A 86 3.53 1.85 37.42
N GLN A 87 4.54 2.30 38.16
CA GLN A 87 4.50 2.41 39.63
C GLN A 87 3.65 3.57 40.13
N ASN A 88 3.41 4.58 39.29
CA ASN A 88 2.63 5.77 39.61
C ASN A 88 1.38 5.83 38.73
N PRO A 89 0.39 4.95 38.97
CA PRO A 89 -0.83 4.88 38.16
C PRO A 89 -1.58 6.20 38.14
N GLN A 90 -1.42 7.03 39.18
CA GLN A 90 -1.99 8.37 39.30
C GLN A 90 -1.28 9.47 38.49
N ARG A 91 -0.37 9.14 37.56
CA ARG A 91 0.30 10.10 36.68
C ARG A 91 -0.01 9.85 35.20
N SER A 92 -0.08 10.87 34.38
CA SER A 92 -0.10 10.76 32.91
C SER A 92 1.08 11.54 32.32
N LEU A 93 1.46 11.20 31.10
CA LEU A 93 2.59 11.80 30.40
C LEU A 93 2.10 12.62 29.21
N LEU A 94 2.47 13.90 29.16
CA LEU A 94 2.37 14.73 27.97
C LEU A 94 3.76 14.79 27.32
N ILE A 95 3.82 14.51 26.01
CA ILE A 95 5.03 14.57 25.20
C ILE A 95 4.85 15.71 24.19
N THR A 96 5.60 16.80 24.33
CA THR A 96 5.51 17.94 23.43
C THR A 96 6.72 17.96 22.51
N GLY A 97 6.50 17.81 21.20
CA GLY A 97 7.57 17.87 20.21
C GLY A 97 7.75 19.26 19.63
N SER A 98 8.99 19.73 19.58
CA SER A 98 9.31 21.02 18.97
C SER A 98 9.48 20.88 17.45
N TYR A 99 9.08 21.90 16.70
CA TYR A 99 9.34 22.03 15.25
C TYR A 99 9.59 23.48 14.86
N ALA A 100 10.32 23.71 13.77
CA ALA A 100 10.58 25.05 13.26
C ALA A 100 9.95 25.27 11.86
N PRO A 101 9.58 26.51 11.50
CA PRO A 101 8.96 26.83 10.20
C PRO A 101 9.84 26.55 8.98
N ASP A 102 11.17 26.48 9.15
CA ASP A 102 12.14 26.18 8.09
C ASP A 102 12.29 24.67 7.82
N GLU A 103 11.57 23.82 8.56
CA GLU A 103 11.58 22.37 8.36
C GLU A 103 10.55 21.92 7.32
N THR A 104 10.91 20.92 6.51
CA THR A 104 9.98 20.28 5.55
C THR A 104 9.32 19.07 6.21
N ASN A 105 7.99 19.09 6.33
CA ASN A 105 7.25 17.98 6.90
C ASN A 105 6.84 16.94 5.84
N ASN A 106 7.50 15.78 5.83
CA ASN A 106 7.20 14.66 4.93
C ASN A 106 6.41 13.53 5.63
N THR A 107 5.79 13.82 6.77
CA THR A 107 5.07 12.83 7.58
C THR A 107 3.55 13.00 7.43
N PRO A 108 2.74 11.98 7.78
CA PRO A 108 1.28 12.13 7.78
C PRO A 108 0.74 13.02 8.93
N PHE A 109 1.61 13.53 9.81
CA PHE A 109 1.22 14.42 10.92
C PHE A 109 1.22 15.88 10.47
N ASN A 110 0.44 16.74 11.14
CA ASN A 110 0.32 18.16 10.78
C ASN A 110 1.65 18.93 10.86
N ASN A 111 2.50 18.56 11.81
CA ASN A 111 3.83 19.13 11.96
C ASN A 111 4.80 18.06 12.46
N LEU A 112 6.10 18.33 12.30
CA LEU A 112 7.15 17.42 12.75
C LEU A 112 7.19 17.26 14.27
N GLY A 113 6.71 18.25 15.04
CA GLY A 113 6.64 18.16 16.50
C GLY A 113 5.75 17.01 16.94
N ILE A 114 4.52 16.93 16.42
CA ILE A 114 3.60 15.82 16.68
C ILE A 114 4.19 14.50 16.18
N ALA A 115 4.82 14.51 15.00
CA ALA A 115 5.43 13.30 14.45
C ALA A 115 6.54 12.74 15.37
N ARG A 116 7.39 13.61 15.92
CA ARG A 116 8.46 13.27 16.88
C ARG A 116 7.90 12.78 18.21
N ALA A 117 6.92 13.50 18.75
CA ALA A 117 6.25 13.14 20.00
C ALA A 117 5.58 11.76 19.88
N ASN A 118 4.89 11.51 18.76
CA ASN A 118 4.26 10.23 18.51
C ASN A 118 5.28 9.10 18.28
N ALA A 119 6.42 9.36 17.63
CA ALA A 119 7.48 8.37 17.48
C ALA A 119 7.99 7.88 18.84
N VAL A 120 8.17 8.77 19.81
CA VAL A 120 8.56 8.40 21.19
C VAL A 120 7.41 7.77 21.97
N LYS A 121 6.17 8.23 21.78
CA LYS A 121 4.98 7.57 22.35
C LYS A 121 4.92 6.09 21.94
N GLN A 122 5.18 5.76 20.68
CA GLN A 122 5.21 4.36 20.22
C GLN A 122 6.31 3.53 20.89
N GLN A 123 7.49 4.11 21.17
CA GLN A 123 8.56 3.43 21.92
C GLN A 123 8.14 3.11 23.36
N LEU A 124 7.45 4.05 24.01
CA LEU A 124 6.93 3.86 25.37
C LEU A 124 5.77 2.85 25.42
N MET A 125 4.92 2.81 24.39
CA MET A 125 3.88 1.79 24.24
C MET A 125 4.49 0.39 24.09
N ALA A 126 5.58 0.25 23.33
CA ALA A 126 6.31 -1.01 23.20
C ALA A 126 6.90 -1.51 24.53
N GLN A 127 7.11 -0.61 25.51
CA GLN A 127 7.54 -0.94 26.86
C GLN A 127 6.37 -1.23 27.83
N GLY A 128 5.15 -1.35 27.31
CA GLY A 128 3.97 -1.72 28.08
C GLY A 128 3.27 -0.56 28.79
N ILE A 129 3.56 0.69 28.41
CA ILE A 129 2.78 1.85 28.90
C ILE A 129 1.48 1.95 28.09
N PRO A 130 0.30 1.94 28.75
CA PRO A 130 -0.97 2.09 28.08
C PRO A 130 -1.08 3.42 27.33
N GLU A 131 -1.65 3.40 26.13
CA GLU A 131 -1.79 4.60 25.28
C GLU A 131 -2.57 5.72 25.99
N ASN A 132 -3.61 5.37 26.75
CA ASN A 132 -4.47 6.31 27.48
C ASN A 132 -3.76 7.05 28.63
N ARG A 133 -2.51 6.70 28.93
CA ARG A 133 -1.65 7.39 29.91
C ARG A 133 -0.74 8.42 29.25
N MET A 134 -0.78 8.57 27.92
CA MET A 134 0.15 9.37 27.15
C MET A 134 -0.55 10.26 26.12
N GLN A 135 -0.26 11.55 26.14
CA GLN A 135 -0.72 12.53 25.16
C GLN A 135 0.48 13.10 24.39
N THR A 136 0.22 13.54 23.16
CA THR A 136 1.23 14.20 22.32
C THR A 136 0.75 15.60 21.98
N ASP A 137 1.65 16.56 22.05
CA ASP A 137 1.42 17.94 21.63
C ASP A 137 2.64 18.43 20.84
N ALA A 138 2.55 19.63 20.27
CA ALA A 138 3.64 20.23 19.53
C ALA A 138 3.81 21.72 19.85
N ARG A 139 5.06 22.15 19.80
CA ARG A 139 5.44 23.55 20.00
C ARG A 139 6.24 24.05 18.82
N GLU A 140 5.79 25.13 18.21
CA GLU A 140 6.60 25.83 17.21
C GLU A 140 7.70 26.63 17.90
N VAL A 141 8.93 26.54 17.38
CA VAL A 141 10.09 27.32 17.80
C VAL A 141 10.64 28.09 16.60
N SER A 142 11.26 29.24 16.84
CA SER A 142 11.75 30.09 15.75
C SER A 142 12.83 29.42 14.90
N LYS A 143 13.67 28.56 15.50
CA LYS A 143 14.69 27.77 14.79
C LYS A 143 15.18 26.60 15.63
N MET A 144 15.55 25.50 14.96
CA MET A 144 16.23 24.36 15.61
C MET A 144 17.73 24.62 15.83
N PRO A 145 18.31 24.23 16.99
CA PRO A 145 19.73 24.34 17.25
C PRO A 145 20.50 23.20 16.56
N LEU A 146 20.77 23.37 15.27
CA LEU A 146 21.41 22.36 14.43
C LEU A 146 22.93 22.26 14.67
N PHE A 147 23.44 21.04 14.69
CA PHE A 147 24.85 20.68 14.60
C PHE A 147 25.33 20.71 13.14
N PRO A 148 26.65 20.71 12.89
CA PRO A 148 27.21 20.75 11.52
C PRO A 148 26.72 19.63 10.60
N ASP A 149 26.34 18.47 11.14
CA ASP A 149 25.79 17.33 10.41
C ASP A 149 24.28 17.47 10.10
N LYS A 150 23.70 18.67 10.31
CA LYS A 150 22.26 18.96 10.17
C LYS A 150 21.38 18.12 11.09
N THR A 151 21.88 17.75 12.26
CA THR A 151 21.10 17.08 13.30
C THR A 151 20.91 17.99 14.49
N PHE A 152 19.98 17.67 15.38
CA PHE A 152 19.85 18.33 16.68
C PHE A 152 19.57 17.31 17.77
N PHE A 153 19.91 17.69 19.01
CA PHE A 153 19.61 16.92 20.21
C PHE A 153 18.49 17.60 20.98
N GLY A 154 17.58 16.81 21.56
CA GLY A 154 16.38 17.30 22.23
C GLY A 154 15.21 17.48 21.28
N GLY A 155 14.45 18.56 21.46
CA GLY A 155 13.21 18.83 20.70
C GLY A 155 12.01 18.02 21.16
N LEU A 156 12.08 17.42 22.35
CA LEU A 156 10.97 16.81 23.05
C LEU A 156 10.97 17.27 24.50
N ASP A 157 9.83 17.77 24.95
CA ASP A 157 9.55 18.10 26.35
C ASP A 157 8.56 17.08 26.93
N PHE A 158 8.73 16.75 28.20
CA PHE A 158 7.91 15.76 28.90
C PHE A 158 7.32 16.36 30.17
N ALA A 159 6.01 16.25 30.34
CA ALA A 159 5.33 16.71 31.55
C ALA A 159 4.53 15.56 32.17
N LEU A 160 4.71 15.35 33.48
CA LEU A 160 3.94 14.40 34.27
C LEU A 160 2.79 15.14 34.95
N ASN A 161 1.56 14.76 34.59
CA ASN A 161 0.34 15.39 35.08
C ASN A 161 -0.41 14.45 36.04
N PRO A 162 -1.17 14.97 37.03
CA PRO A 162 -2.11 14.15 37.79
C PRO A 162 -3.05 13.35 36.87
N PHE A 163 -3.31 12.10 37.24
CA PHE A 163 -4.20 11.19 36.56
C PHE A 163 -5.08 10.54 37.62
N ALA A 164 -6.34 10.95 37.68
CA ALA A 164 -7.25 10.54 38.74
C ALA A 164 -7.90 9.19 38.43
N GLY A 165 -7.13 8.10 38.38
CA GLY A 165 -7.56 6.70 38.58
C GLY A 165 -8.63 6.08 37.67
N ASN A 166 -9.38 6.87 36.92
CA ASN A 166 -10.17 6.44 35.79
C ASN A 166 -9.32 6.75 34.57
N ALA A 167 -9.15 5.75 33.70
CA ALA A 167 -8.72 5.98 32.32
C ALA A 167 -9.26 7.34 31.86
N LEU A 168 -8.44 8.23 31.30
CA LEU A 168 -9.03 9.09 30.29
C LEU A 168 -9.65 8.10 29.32
N PRO A 169 -10.98 8.01 29.21
CA PRO A 169 -11.57 7.16 28.21
C PRO A 169 -10.91 7.55 26.89
N PRO A 170 -10.63 6.61 25.99
CA PRO A 170 -10.29 7.00 24.63
C PRO A 170 -11.37 8.00 24.22
N ARG A 171 -11.01 9.22 23.84
CA ARG A 171 -11.97 10.24 23.45
C ARG A 171 -12.38 10.00 22.01
N PHE A 172 -13.64 10.26 21.68
CA PHE A 172 -14.03 10.35 20.28
C PHE A 172 -13.51 11.68 19.74
N MET A 173 -12.38 11.60 19.05
CA MET A 173 -11.73 12.74 18.42
C MET A 173 -11.58 12.49 16.93
N VAL A 174 -11.95 13.48 16.11
CA VAL A 174 -11.75 13.44 14.66
C VAL A 174 -11.12 14.75 14.22
N LEU A 175 -10.01 14.65 13.50
CA LEU A 175 -9.26 15.79 12.97
C LEU A 175 -9.34 15.80 11.43
N ASP A 176 -9.42 17.00 10.85
CA ASP A 176 -9.11 17.24 9.43
C ASP A 176 -7.86 18.15 9.37
N GLY A 177 -6.70 17.54 9.13
CA GLY A 177 -5.43 18.23 9.32
C GLY A 177 -5.30 18.76 10.76
N SER A 178 -5.06 20.07 10.92
CA SER A 178 -4.98 20.75 12.23
C SER A 178 -6.33 21.15 12.81
N LYS A 179 -7.43 20.99 12.08
CA LYS A 179 -8.77 21.36 12.54
C LYS A 179 -9.39 20.21 13.32
N THR A 180 -9.71 20.46 14.58
CA THR A 180 -10.60 19.59 15.36
C THR A 180 -12.02 19.66 14.80
N VAL A 181 -12.51 18.55 14.27
CA VAL A 181 -13.90 18.40 13.79
C VAL A 181 -14.79 17.93 14.93
N VAL A 182 -14.29 16.98 15.72
CA VAL A 182 -14.94 16.44 16.90
C VAL A 182 -13.89 16.25 17.99
N ASP A 183 -14.22 16.62 19.22
CA ASP A 183 -13.49 16.22 20.42
C ASP A 183 -14.46 16.16 21.60
N VAL A 184 -14.84 14.94 22.01
CA VAL A 184 -15.71 14.70 23.17
C VAL A 184 -15.12 13.66 24.12
N PRO A 185 -15.39 13.77 25.43
CA PRO A 185 -14.85 12.82 26.41
C PRO A 185 -15.40 11.39 26.25
N GLY A 186 -16.62 11.19 25.73
CA GLY A 186 -17.17 9.87 25.47
C GLY A 186 -16.52 9.11 24.30
N ASN A 187 -16.83 7.82 24.18
CA ASN A 187 -16.46 6.98 23.04
C ASN A 187 -17.56 5.96 22.72
N PHE A 188 -17.43 5.33 21.56
CA PHE A 188 -18.14 4.11 21.20
C PHE A 188 -17.74 2.97 22.15
N THR A 189 -18.75 2.25 22.64
CA THR A 189 -18.54 1.00 23.36
C THR A 189 -19.13 -0.17 22.59
N PHE A 190 -18.50 -1.33 22.70
CA PHE A 190 -18.96 -2.56 22.05
C PHE A 190 -18.99 -3.69 23.07
N ALA A 191 -19.99 -4.56 22.98
CA ALA A 191 -19.93 -5.84 23.65
C ALA A 191 -18.71 -6.64 23.15
N PRO A 192 -18.06 -7.48 24.00
CA PRO A 192 -17.02 -8.39 23.55
C PRO A 192 -17.48 -9.22 22.35
N SER A 193 -16.67 -9.29 21.28
CA SER A 193 -17.06 -9.93 20.00
C SER A 193 -18.33 -9.37 19.33
N GLY A 194 -18.84 -8.22 19.77
CA GLY A 194 -19.98 -7.52 19.19
C GLY A 194 -19.58 -6.52 18.10
N THR A 195 -20.53 -6.18 17.23
CA THR A 195 -20.34 -5.28 16.07
C THR A 195 -21.17 -4.01 16.13
N THR A 196 -22.26 -3.99 16.89
CA THR A 196 -23.10 -2.81 17.05
C THR A 196 -22.54 -1.93 18.16
N PRO A 197 -22.20 -0.66 17.89
CA PRO A 197 -21.76 0.26 18.93
C PRO A 197 -22.94 0.67 19.81
N ASP A 198 -22.72 0.67 21.12
CA ASP A 198 -23.46 1.47 22.07
C ASP A 198 -22.87 2.89 22.07
N ILE A 199 -23.75 3.89 22.03
CA ILE A 199 -23.41 5.29 21.73
C ILE A 199 -24.02 6.18 22.80
N ALA A 200 -23.16 6.76 23.64
CA ALA A 200 -23.57 7.74 24.64
C ALA A 200 -24.09 9.05 24.00
N PRO A 201 -24.94 9.84 24.69
CA PRO A 201 -25.55 11.04 24.11
C PRO A 201 -24.56 12.08 23.58
N ASP A 202 -23.43 12.26 24.26
CA ASP A 202 -22.35 13.16 23.84
C ASP A 202 -21.67 12.68 22.55
N VAL A 203 -21.45 11.36 22.43
CA VAL A 203 -20.92 10.72 21.21
C VAL A 203 -21.93 10.79 20.06
N GLN A 204 -23.22 10.68 20.35
CA GLN A 204 -24.28 10.83 19.33
C GLN A 204 -24.32 12.26 18.78
N GLN A 205 -24.20 13.28 19.64
CA GLN A 205 -24.11 14.67 19.22
C GLN A 205 -22.84 14.93 18.40
N ALA A 206 -21.71 14.37 18.84
CA ALA A 206 -20.45 14.42 18.12
C ALA A 206 -20.53 13.78 16.72
N LEU A 207 -21.24 12.66 16.57
CA LEU A 207 -21.49 12.05 15.26
C LEU A 207 -22.30 12.96 14.34
N ALA A 208 -23.30 13.66 14.87
CA ALA A 208 -24.06 14.64 14.09
C ALA A 208 -23.16 15.78 13.60
N THR A 209 -22.26 16.29 14.46
CA THR A 209 -21.27 17.30 14.08
C THR A 209 -20.33 16.80 12.98
N LEU A 210 -19.81 15.57 13.10
CA LEU A 210 -18.98 14.96 12.06
C LEU A 210 -19.74 14.81 10.74
N ALA A 211 -21.01 14.38 10.81
CA ALA A 211 -21.84 14.22 9.63
C ALA A 211 -22.09 15.54 8.91
N GLU A 212 -22.40 16.61 9.66
CA GLU A 212 -22.59 17.95 9.11
C GLU A 212 -21.31 18.52 8.51
N TYR A 213 -20.18 18.31 9.18
CA TYR A 213 -18.87 18.69 8.65
C TYR A 213 -18.60 17.97 7.31
N LEU A 214 -18.87 16.67 7.20
CA LEU A 214 -18.65 15.94 5.96
C LEU A 214 -19.63 16.37 4.87
N LYS A 215 -20.89 16.68 5.19
CA LYS A 215 -21.86 17.22 4.20
C LYS A 215 -21.39 18.56 3.61
N THR A 216 -20.88 19.45 4.45
CA THR A 216 -20.39 20.77 4.03
C THR A 216 -19.04 20.72 3.31
N ASN A 217 -18.21 19.73 3.60
CA ASN A 217 -16.88 19.54 3.00
C ASN A 217 -16.89 18.39 2.00
N THR A 218 -17.56 18.57 0.87
CA THR A 218 -17.81 17.52 -0.15
C THR A 218 -16.54 16.89 -0.74
N GLY A 219 -15.43 17.62 -0.74
CA GLY A 219 -14.12 17.16 -1.16
C GLY A 219 -13.34 16.36 -0.11
N LYS A 220 -13.97 15.84 0.94
CA LYS A 220 -13.30 15.05 2.00
C LYS A 220 -13.79 13.60 2.04
N VAL A 221 -12.89 12.65 2.32
CA VAL A 221 -13.21 11.25 2.64
C VAL A 221 -12.94 10.97 4.10
N LEU A 222 -13.84 10.25 4.76
CA LEU A 222 -13.63 9.69 6.10
C LEU A 222 -13.21 8.23 5.98
N THR A 223 -12.11 7.85 6.61
CA THR A 223 -11.74 6.44 6.82
C THR A 223 -12.00 6.05 8.26
N ILE A 224 -12.75 4.98 8.46
CA ILE A 224 -13.06 4.39 9.77
C ILE A 224 -12.28 3.07 9.89
N THR A 225 -11.35 3.00 10.83
CA THR A 225 -10.55 1.80 11.07
C THR A 225 -11.03 1.12 12.36
N GLY A 226 -11.53 -0.11 12.24
CA GLY A 226 -11.97 -0.90 13.39
C GLY A 226 -10.90 -1.83 13.95
N GLY A 227 -10.70 -1.77 15.26
CA GLY A 227 -9.83 -2.64 16.04
C GLY A 227 -10.48 -3.99 16.34
N TYR A 228 -9.69 -5.07 16.28
CA TYR A 228 -10.11 -6.41 16.70
C TYR A 228 -8.99 -7.20 17.37
N GLY A 229 -9.33 -8.03 18.35
CA GLY A 229 -8.38 -8.92 19.04
C GLY A 229 -8.37 -10.34 18.46
N ASN A 230 -7.26 -11.06 18.64
CA ASN A 230 -7.14 -12.47 18.23
C ASN A 230 -7.95 -13.47 19.09
N THR A 231 -8.41 -13.06 20.27
CA THR A 231 -9.24 -13.87 21.17
C THR A 231 -10.74 -13.66 20.94
N GLU A 232 -11.12 -12.71 20.09
CA GLU A 232 -12.51 -12.42 19.78
C GLU A 232 -13.09 -13.42 18.77
N LYS A 233 -14.35 -13.79 18.93
CA LYS A 233 -15.04 -14.70 18.00
C LYS A 233 -15.73 -13.89 16.90
N ASN A 234 -15.28 -14.07 15.66
CA ASN A 234 -15.94 -13.45 14.51
C ASN A 234 -17.08 -14.34 13.99
N ASN A 235 -18.33 -13.94 14.23
CA ASN A 235 -19.53 -14.62 13.74
C ASN A 235 -20.17 -13.89 12.54
N THR A 236 -19.44 -12.99 11.90
CA THR A 236 -19.95 -12.16 10.80
C THR A 236 -19.48 -12.64 9.44
N MET A 237 -20.05 -12.06 8.39
CA MET A 237 -19.63 -12.28 6.99
C MET A 237 -18.36 -11.50 6.60
N PHE A 238 -17.85 -10.63 7.47
CA PHE A 238 -16.61 -9.88 7.22
C PHE A 238 -15.40 -10.72 7.63
N ASP A 239 -14.25 -10.48 7.00
CA ASP A 239 -13.00 -11.20 7.31
C ASP A 239 -12.59 -11.08 8.79
N ASN A 240 -12.94 -9.96 9.44
CA ASN A 240 -12.71 -9.73 10.86
C ASN A 240 -13.77 -8.79 11.49
N LEU A 241 -13.83 -8.80 12.82
CA LEU A 241 -14.75 -7.96 13.61
C LEU A 241 -14.45 -6.45 13.47
N GLY A 242 -13.20 -6.07 13.17
CA GLY A 242 -12.82 -4.69 12.96
C GLY A 242 -13.54 -4.09 11.76
N LEU A 243 -13.53 -4.80 10.62
CA LEU A 243 -14.29 -4.41 9.43
C LEU A 243 -15.79 -4.34 9.73
N ALA A 244 -16.33 -5.32 10.44
CA ALA A 244 -17.75 -5.36 10.78
C ALA A 244 -18.18 -4.16 11.68
N ARG A 245 -17.34 -3.77 12.64
CA ARG A 245 -17.57 -2.59 13.51
C ARG A 245 -17.48 -1.28 12.74
N ALA A 246 -16.47 -1.15 11.88
CA ALA A 246 -16.28 0.03 11.04
C ALA A 246 -17.45 0.19 10.05
N ASP A 247 -17.92 -0.92 9.46
CA ASP A 247 -19.09 -0.90 8.57
C ASP A 247 -20.37 -0.53 9.31
N ALA A 248 -20.60 -1.08 10.51
CA ALA A 248 -21.77 -0.72 11.32
C ALA A 248 -21.86 0.79 11.59
N LEU A 249 -20.73 1.46 11.83
CA LEU A 249 -20.70 2.92 11.98
C LEU A 249 -20.84 3.65 10.63
N LYS A 250 -20.22 3.14 9.56
CA LYS A 250 -20.44 3.65 8.19
C LYS A 250 -21.92 3.67 7.84
N GLN A 251 -22.67 2.58 8.09
CA GLN A 251 -24.11 2.54 7.80
C GLN A 251 -24.90 3.62 8.56
N LYS A 252 -24.54 3.89 9.83
CA LYS A 252 -25.15 4.99 10.60
C LYS A 252 -24.88 6.35 9.98
N LEU A 253 -23.64 6.63 9.57
CA LEU A 253 -23.25 7.89 8.94
C LEU A 253 -23.88 8.07 7.54
N VAL A 254 -24.03 6.98 6.79
CA VAL A 254 -24.79 6.97 5.52
C VAL A 254 -26.26 7.30 5.76
N ALA A 255 -26.88 6.70 6.79
CA ALA A 255 -28.26 7.03 7.19
C ALA A 255 -28.42 8.49 7.64
N MET A 256 -27.35 9.14 8.12
CA MET A 256 -27.31 10.57 8.42
C MET A 256 -27.16 11.45 7.17
N GLY A 257 -27.08 10.87 5.96
CA GLY A 257 -27.06 11.60 4.69
C GLY A 257 -25.66 11.83 4.10
N ILE A 258 -24.64 11.08 4.52
CA ILE A 258 -23.30 11.12 3.94
C ILE A 258 -23.21 10.08 2.81
N ALA A 259 -22.62 10.44 1.67
CA ALA A 259 -22.44 9.50 0.56
C ALA A 259 -21.51 8.33 0.97
N ALA A 260 -21.90 7.08 0.63
CA ALA A 260 -21.24 5.88 1.13
C ALA A 260 -19.81 5.67 0.61
N ASP A 261 -19.47 6.20 -0.56
CA ASP A 261 -18.13 6.22 -1.15
C ASP A 261 -17.18 7.21 -0.45
N ARG A 262 -17.75 8.21 0.24
CA ARG A 262 -17.00 9.15 1.08
C ARG A 262 -16.67 8.59 2.46
N ILE A 263 -17.04 7.34 2.73
CA ILE A 263 -16.71 6.63 3.96
C ILE A 263 -16.03 5.30 3.62
N GLN A 264 -14.73 5.22 3.88
CA GLN A 264 -13.94 4.00 3.73
C GLN A 264 -13.90 3.25 5.06
N VAL A 265 -13.84 1.92 4.99
CA VAL A 265 -13.69 1.06 6.16
C VAL A 265 -12.38 0.30 6.07
N ALA A 266 -11.68 0.21 7.19
CA ALA A 266 -10.45 -0.56 7.34
C ALA A 266 -10.48 -1.30 8.68
N SER A 267 -9.51 -2.19 8.88
CA SER A 267 -9.37 -2.90 10.15
C SER A 267 -7.92 -2.99 10.58
N GLN A 268 -7.70 -3.01 11.89
CA GLN A 268 -6.38 -3.23 12.48
C GLN A 268 -6.48 -4.24 13.61
N GLN A 269 -5.63 -5.26 13.59
CA GLN A 269 -5.54 -6.19 14.70
C GLN A 269 -4.84 -5.51 15.89
N ASN A 270 -5.46 -5.56 17.06
CA ASN A 270 -4.90 -5.10 18.31
C ASN A 270 -5.31 -6.07 19.41
N ASN A 271 -4.35 -6.83 19.95
CA ASN A 271 -4.63 -7.86 20.97
C ASN A 271 -4.81 -7.27 22.38
N ALA A 272 -4.63 -5.97 22.56
CA ALA A 272 -4.81 -5.23 23.82
C ALA A 272 -5.90 -4.16 23.66
N LEU A 273 -7.09 -4.55 23.19
CA LEU A 273 -8.21 -3.62 23.05
C LEU A 273 -8.62 -3.05 24.42
N PRO A 274 -8.82 -1.72 24.55
CA PRO A 274 -9.23 -1.11 25.80
C PRO A 274 -10.62 -1.61 26.22
N GLN A 275 -10.80 -1.81 27.52
CA GLN A 275 -12.09 -2.21 28.10
C GLN A 275 -12.53 -1.25 29.20
N THR A 276 -13.83 -1.00 29.27
CA THR A 276 -14.48 -0.33 30.40
C THR A 276 -14.51 -1.25 31.62
N ALA A 277 -14.84 -0.71 32.80
CA ALA A 277 -15.06 -1.50 34.02
C ALA A 277 -16.13 -2.61 33.83
N GLY A 278 -17.11 -2.37 32.94
CA GLY A 278 -18.14 -3.35 32.56
C GLY A 278 -17.70 -4.37 31.50
N LYS A 279 -16.40 -4.48 31.20
CA LYS A 279 -15.82 -5.35 30.16
C LYS A 279 -16.30 -5.06 28.73
N GLN A 280 -16.98 -3.94 28.48
CA GLN A 280 -17.24 -3.48 27.13
C GLN A 280 -15.95 -2.95 26.51
N LEU A 281 -15.69 -3.26 25.24
CA LEU A 281 -14.60 -2.69 24.47
C LEU A 281 -14.85 -1.19 24.25
N THR A 282 -13.82 -0.37 24.32
CA THR A 282 -13.91 1.08 24.07
C THR A 282 -12.70 1.57 23.28
N GLY A 283 -12.85 2.63 22.50
CA GLY A 283 -11.77 3.17 21.68
C GLY A 283 -11.28 2.24 20.57
N VAL A 284 -12.14 1.32 20.13
CA VAL A 284 -11.80 0.37 19.07
C VAL A 284 -12.03 0.93 17.66
N LEU A 285 -12.45 2.19 17.54
CA LEU A 285 -12.61 2.86 16.24
C LEU A 285 -11.63 4.02 16.15
N ASN A 286 -10.92 4.10 15.03
CA ASN A 286 -10.07 5.23 14.67
C ASN A 286 -10.60 5.91 13.40
N PHE A 287 -10.38 7.22 13.29
CA PHE A 287 -10.95 8.06 12.25
C PHE A 287 -9.88 8.92 11.58
N ALA A 288 -9.88 8.96 10.26
CA ALA A 288 -9.02 9.84 9.49
C ALA A 288 -9.84 10.58 8.43
N ILE A 289 -9.69 11.90 8.35
CA ILE A 289 -10.24 12.69 7.25
C ILE A 289 -9.09 13.06 6.32
N ALA A 290 -9.28 12.77 5.04
CA ALA A 290 -8.37 13.20 3.98
C ALA A 290 -9.13 14.04 2.96
N ASN A 291 -8.41 14.90 2.23
CA ASN A 291 -8.93 15.38 0.96
C ASN A 291 -9.28 14.16 0.09
N MET A 292 -10.31 14.29 -0.75
CA MET A 292 -10.40 13.53 -1.98
C MET A 292 -9.18 13.91 -2.83
N ALA A 293 -7.98 13.46 -2.45
CA ALA A 293 -6.97 13.13 -3.44
C ALA A 293 -7.71 12.17 -4.36
N GLU A 294 -7.86 12.51 -5.65
CA GLU A 294 -8.54 11.73 -6.68
C GLU A 294 -8.59 10.27 -6.24
N ALA A 295 -9.70 9.91 -5.56
CA ALA A 295 -9.82 8.59 -4.99
C ALA A 295 -9.88 7.74 -6.22
N THR A 296 -8.76 7.07 -6.54
CA THR A 296 -8.49 6.47 -7.85
C THR A 296 -9.76 5.79 -8.30
N LEU A 297 -10.52 6.45 -9.19
CA LEU A 297 -11.70 5.86 -9.77
C LEU A 297 -11.19 4.54 -10.37
N PRO A 298 -11.88 3.42 -10.15
CA PRO A 298 -11.36 2.15 -10.63
C PRO A 298 -11.07 2.33 -12.13
N ALA A 299 -9.83 2.21 -12.56
CA ALA A 299 -9.47 2.47 -13.96
C ALA A 299 -10.13 1.40 -14.84
N PHE A 300 -10.66 1.79 -16.01
CA PHE A 300 -11.05 0.82 -17.02
C PHE A 300 -9.79 0.24 -17.63
N THR A 301 -9.40 -0.92 -17.12
CA THR A 301 -8.23 -1.66 -17.57
C THR A 301 -8.63 -3.03 -18.09
N VAL A 302 -8.05 -3.42 -19.22
CA VAL A 302 -8.18 -4.76 -19.78
C VAL A 302 -6.80 -5.25 -20.15
N LYS A 303 -6.46 -6.47 -19.74
CA LYS A 303 -5.17 -7.10 -20.05
C LYS A 303 -5.39 -8.41 -20.76
N ASP A 304 -4.53 -8.70 -21.74
CA ASP A 304 -4.30 -10.05 -22.25
C ASP A 304 -2.97 -10.56 -21.68
N GLY A 305 -3.07 -11.35 -20.63
CA GLY A 305 -1.91 -11.74 -19.84
C GLY A 305 -1.18 -10.53 -19.27
N SER A 306 0.04 -10.27 -19.75
CA SER A 306 0.86 -9.11 -19.30
C SER A 306 0.71 -7.89 -20.19
N GLU A 307 0.05 -8.02 -21.35
CA GLU A 307 -0.18 -6.93 -22.28
C GLU A 307 -1.40 -6.12 -21.85
N THR A 308 -1.24 -4.81 -21.74
CA THR A 308 -2.33 -3.89 -21.47
C THR A 308 -3.03 -3.55 -22.79
N VAL A 309 -4.28 -3.99 -22.93
CA VAL A 309 -5.13 -3.74 -24.11
C VAL A 309 -5.87 -2.41 -23.96
N VAL A 310 -6.34 -2.12 -22.74
CA VAL A 310 -7.01 -0.85 -22.39
C VAL A 310 -6.44 -0.36 -21.06
N ASP A 311 -6.14 0.94 -20.99
CA ASP A 311 -5.76 1.64 -19.76
C ASP A 311 -6.34 3.05 -19.79
N VAL A 312 -7.55 3.17 -19.25
CA VAL A 312 -8.27 4.45 -19.16
C VAL A 312 -8.48 4.76 -17.69
N LYS A 313 -8.15 6.00 -17.29
CA LYS A 313 -8.25 6.45 -15.89
C LYS A 313 -9.70 6.56 -15.40
N ASP A 314 -10.63 6.90 -16.30
CA ASP A 314 -12.07 6.89 -16.04
C ASP A 314 -12.67 5.47 -16.24
N ASN A 315 -13.94 5.30 -15.87
CA ASN A 315 -14.65 4.02 -16.03
C ASN A 315 -16.12 4.21 -16.40
N LEU A 316 -16.76 3.11 -16.79
CA LEU A 316 -18.20 2.99 -16.99
C LEU A 316 -18.95 3.45 -15.74
N LYS A 317 -20.06 4.17 -15.92
CA LYS A 317 -20.90 4.64 -14.80
C LYS A 317 -22.32 4.15 -14.99
N PHE A 318 -22.91 3.50 -13.99
CA PHE A 318 -24.29 3.04 -14.05
C PHE A 318 -25.10 3.76 -12.99
N ALA A 319 -26.25 4.34 -13.36
CA ALA A 319 -27.20 4.77 -12.34
C ALA A 319 -27.65 3.55 -11.51
N LEU A 320 -27.89 3.74 -10.22
CA LEU A 320 -28.35 2.68 -9.33
C LEU A 320 -29.64 2.08 -9.88
N SER A 321 -29.74 0.76 -9.89
CA SER A 321 -30.89 0.06 -10.48
C SER A 321 -31.09 0.27 -12.00
N SER A 322 -30.03 0.63 -12.73
CA SER A 322 -30.01 0.76 -14.20
C SER A 322 -28.98 -0.16 -14.85
N GLU A 323 -29.31 -0.67 -16.05
CA GLU A 323 -28.46 -1.53 -16.87
C GLU A 323 -27.59 -0.77 -17.87
N LYS A 324 -27.95 0.48 -18.20
CA LYS A 324 -27.28 1.25 -19.26
C LYS A 324 -26.11 2.05 -18.70
N PRO A 325 -24.88 1.86 -19.22
CA PRO A 325 -23.74 2.66 -18.82
C PRO A 325 -23.80 4.06 -19.43
N VAL A 326 -23.43 5.04 -18.62
CA VAL A 326 -22.98 6.38 -19.03
C VAL A 326 -21.47 6.32 -19.19
N MET A 327 -20.95 6.88 -20.28
CA MET A 327 -19.53 6.80 -20.63
C MET A 327 -19.01 8.17 -21.05
N SER A 328 -17.80 8.49 -20.61
CA SER A 328 -17.03 9.59 -21.19
C SER A 328 -16.45 9.19 -22.55
N ALA A 329 -15.94 10.17 -23.30
CA ALA A 329 -15.29 9.92 -24.58
C ALA A 329 -14.07 9.00 -24.44
N GLU A 330 -13.31 9.10 -23.34
CA GLU A 330 -12.16 8.24 -23.06
C GLU A 330 -12.57 6.77 -22.90
N VAL A 331 -13.67 6.52 -22.17
CA VAL A 331 -14.20 5.16 -21.97
C VAL A 331 -14.75 4.59 -23.28
N GLN A 332 -15.40 5.41 -24.12
CA GLN A 332 -15.85 5.00 -25.45
C GLN A 332 -14.67 4.64 -26.38
N ASN A 333 -13.59 5.41 -26.31
CA ASN A 333 -12.34 5.11 -27.03
C ASN A 333 -11.71 3.81 -26.53
N GLY A 334 -11.70 3.58 -25.21
CA GLY A 334 -11.24 2.32 -24.61
C GLY A 334 -12.04 1.10 -25.09
N LEU A 335 -13.37 1.22 -25.17
CA LEU A 335 -14.22 0.16 -25.72
C LEU A 335 -13.95 -0.08 -27.22
N SER A 336 -13.71 0.99 -27.98
CA SER A 336 -13.36 0.89 -29.40
C SER A 336 -12.01 0.19 -29.61
N ALA A 337 -11.02 0.49 -28.76
CA ALA A 337 -9.72 -0.18 -28.75
C ALA A 337 -9.86 -1.68 -28.41
N LEU A 338 -10.66 -2.01 -27.38
CA LEU A 338 -10.96 -3.39 -27.02
C LEU A 338 -11.64 -4.15 -28.17
N ALA A 339 -12.60 -3.50 -28.85
CA ALA A 339 -13.29 -4.08 -30.00
C ALA A 339 -12.33 -4.35 -31.16
N GLN A 340 -11.46 -3.39 -31.49
CA GLN A 340 -10.44 -3.55 -32.53
C GLN A 340 -9.45 -4.68 -32.18
N TYR A 341 -9.04 -4.76 -30.92
CA TYR A 341 -8.17 -5.83 -30.43
C TYR A 341 -8.81 -7.20 -30.65
N LEU A 342 -10.07 -7.39 -30.23
CA LEU A 342 -10.78 -8.67 -30.38
C LEU A 342 -10.95 -9.07 -31.85
N LYS A 343 -11.19 -8.11 -32.75
CA LYS A 343 -11.28 -8.38 -34.20
C LYS A 343 -9.97 -8.90 -34.79
N ASN A 344 -8.84 -8.38 -34.30
CA ASN A 344 -7.52 -8.80 -34.74
C ASN A 344 -7.05 -10.12 -34.07
N HIS A 345 -7.75 -10.57 -33.03
CA HIS A 345 -7.42 -11.76 -32.26
C HIS A 345 -8.63 -12.72 -32.19
N PRO A 346 -8.96 -13.41 -33.30
CA PRO A 346 -10.12 -14.31 -33.37
C PRO A 346 -10.02 -15.52 -32.42
N ASP A 347 -8.82 -15.80 -31.93
CA ASP A 347 -8.51 -16.83 -30.96
C ASP A 347 -8.71 -16.38 -29.51
N ARG A 348 -9.10 -15.12 -29.27
CA ARG A 348 -9.44 -14.56 -27.96
C ARG A 348 -10.94 -14.52 -27.71
N ARG A 349 -11.28 -14.69 -26.43
CA ARG A 349 -12.63 -14.62 -25.87
C ARG A 349 -12.66 -13.57 -24.77
N LEU A 350 -13.63 -12.67 -24.79
CA LEU A 350 -13.87 -11.72 -23.71
C LEU A 350 -15.01 -12.22 -22.83
N LYS A 351 -14.73 -12.45 -21.55
CA LYS A 351 -15.76 -12.66 -20.54
C LYS A 351 -16.06 -11.33 -19.84
N ILE A 352 -17.29 -10.85 -19.96
CA ILE A 352 -17.81 -9.65 -19.33
C ILE A 352 -18.63 -10.08 -18.11
N THR A 353 -18.14 -9.80 -16.91
CA THR A 353 -18.88 -10.11 -15.68
C THR A 353 -19.51 -8.86 -15.11
N GLY A 354 -20.83 -8.77 -15.16
CA GLY A 354 -21.55 -7.64 -14.60
C GLY A 354 -21.83 -7.83 -13.11
N ASN A 355 -21.36 -6.89 -12.32
CA ASN A 355 -21.54 -6.87 -10.87
C ASN A 355 -22.82 -6.11 -10.50
N TYR A 356 -23.50 -6.58 -9.46
CA TYR A 356 -24.70 -5.94 -8.91
C TYR A 356 -24.73 -5.99 -7.39
N LEU A 357 -25.43 -5.05 -6.78
CA LEU A 357 -25.62 -5.00 -5.32
C LEU A 357 -26.88 -5.79 -4.91
N PRO A 358 -26.95 -6.30 -3.67
CA PRO A 358 -28.08 -7.10 -3.20
C PRO A 358 -29.41 -6.32 -3.16
N ASN A 359 -29.36 -5.00 -3.00
CA ASN A 359 -30.54 -4.15 -2.80
C ASN A 359 -30.96 -3.37 -4.06
N GLU A 360 -30.41 -3.70 -5.24
CA GLU A 360 -30.83 -3.04 -6.48
C GLU A 360 -32.19 -3.55 -6.97
N LYS A 361 -33.01 -2.63 -7.50
CA LYS A 361 -34.28 -2.97 -8.13
C LYS A 361 -34.04 -3.37 -9.58
N ASN A 362 -34.22 -4.65 -9.90
CA ASN A 362 -34.09 -5.12 -11.27
C ASN A 362 -35.41 -4.95 -12.04
N ASN A 363 -35.43 -3.98 -12.96
CA ASN A 363 -36.57 -3.72 -13.85
C ASN A 363 -36.37 -4.32 -15.26
N THR A 364 -35.38 -5.18 -15.44
CA THR A 364 -35.02 -5.76 -16.73
C THR A 364 -35.57 -7.18 -16.88
N LYS A 365 -35.49 -7.73 -18.10
CA LYS A 365 -35.85 -9.14 -18.39
C LYS A 365 -34.79 -10.16 -17.93
N PHE A 366 -33.63 -9.70 -17.46
CA PHE A 366 -32.54 -10.57 -17.04
C PHE A 366 -32.72 -10.97 -15.58
N ALA A 367 -32.08 -12.06 -15.15
CA ALA A 367 -32.16 -12.55 -13.78
C ALA A 367 -31.72 -11.50 -12.74
N ASN A 368 -30.75 -10.66 -13.08
CA ASN A 368 -30.28 -9.55 -12.25
C ASN A 368 -29.71 -8.41 -13.13
N LEU A 369 -29.44 -7.27 -12.51
CA LEU A 369 -28.88 -6.10 -13.21
C LEU A 369 -27.44 -6.31 -13.66
N GLY A 370 -26.66 -7.14 -12.98
CA GLY A 370 -25.30 -7.47 -13.40
C GLY A 370 -25.31 -8.08 -14.80
N LEU A 371 -26.09 -9.13 -14.99
CA LEU A 371 -26.25 -9.77 -16.29
C LEU A 371 -26.81 -8.80 -17.35
N ALA A 372 -27.77 -7.95 -16.97
CA ALA A 372 -28.30 -6.94 -17.88
C ALA A 372 -27.22 -5.95 -18.37
N ARG A 373 -26.34 -5.49 -17.47
CA ARG A 373 -25.21 -4.61 -17.80
C ARG A 373 -24.18 -5.30 -18.69
N ALA A 374 -23.85 -6.55 -18.39
CA ALA A 374 -22.93 -7.35 -19.20
C ALA A 374 -23.45 -7.54 -20.62
N GLU A 375 -24.75 -7.85 -20.76
CA GLU A 375 -25.38 -8.01 -22.07
C GLU A 375 -25.47 -6.68 -22.84
N ALA A 376 -25.77 -5.56 -22.16
CA ALA A 376 -25.78 -4.25 -22.80
C ALA A 376 -24.40 -3.90 -23.41
N LEU A 377 -23.32 -4.18 -22.69
CA LEU A 377 -21.96 -3.97 -23.19
C LEU A 377 -21.57 -4.95 -24.30
N LYS A 378 -22.01 -6.22 -24.22
CA LYS A 378 -21.85 -7.18 -25.32
C LYS A 378 -22.48 -6.66 -26.60
N GLN A 379 -23.71 -6.13 -26.54
CA GLN A 379 -24.37 -5.56 -27.70
C GLN A 379 -23.63 -4.34 -28.27
N GLN A 380 -23.02 -3.51 -27.42
CA GLN A 380 -22.19 -2.39 -27.87
C GLN A 380 -20.92 -2.86 -28.58
N LEU A 381 -20.22 -3.87 -28.05
CA LEU A 381 -19.03 -4.43 -28.71
C LEU A 381 -19.38 -5.12 -30.04
N ILE A 382 -20.54 -5.80 -30.12
CA ILE A 382 -21.05 -6.35 -31.38
C ILE A 382 -21.34 -5.23 -32.39
N ALA A 383 -21.94 -4.11 -31.96
CA ALA A 383 -22.16 -2.96 -32.82
C ALA A 383 -20.84 -2.34 -33.33
N LEU A 384 -19.74 -2.48 -32.58
CA LEU A 384 -18.37 -2.11 -33.01
C LEU A 384 -17.70 -3.18 -33.90
N GLY A 385 -18.40 -4.28 -34.21
CA GLY A 385 -17.98 -5.31 -35.15
C GLY A 385 -17.25 -6.50 -34.53
N VAL A 386 -17.30 -6.69 -33.21
CA VAL A 386 -16.80 -7.92 -32.56
C VAL A 386 -17.77 -9.06 -32.81
N ALA A 387 -17.25 -10.26 -33.12
CA ALA A 387 -18.11 -11.41 -33.34
C ALA A 387 -18.78 -11.86 -32.01
N ALA A 388 -20.08 -12.14 -32.04
CA ALA A 388 -20.84 -12.48 -30.83
C ALA A 388 -20.33 -13.75 -30.13
N ASN A 389 -19.74 -14.68 -30.89
CA ASN A 389 -19.10 -15.89 -30.37
C ASN A 389 -17.73 -15.61 -29.73
N GLN A 390 -17.23 -14.38 -29.76
CA GLN A 390 -16.04 -13.98 -29.01
C GLN A 390 -16.37 -13.46 -27.61
N ILE A 391 -17.65 -13.21 -27.30
CA ILE A 391 -18.04 -12.53 -26.06
C ILE A 391 -18.97 -13.40 -25.21
N ASP A 392 -18.51 -13.71 -24.00
CA ASP A 392 -19.31 -14.35 -22.95
C ASP A 392 -19.74 -13.31 -21.92
N THR A 393 -20.92 -13.52 -21.34
CA THR A 393 -21.48 -12.67 -20.30
C THR A 393 -21.72 -13.49 -19.05
N ASP A 394 -21.38 -12.93 -17.90
CA ASP A 394 -21.61 -13.53 -16.59
C ASP A 394 -22.05 -12.46 -15.60
N THR A 395 -22.40 -12.88 -14.39
CA THR A 395 -22.86 -11.98 -13.34
C THR A 395 -22.33 -12.38 -11.97
N ARG A 396 -22.08 -11.37 -11.13
CA ARG A 396 -21.61 -11.57 -9.75
C ARG A 396 -22.32 -10.61 -8.79
N LEU A 397 -22.85 -11.14 -7.70
CA LEU A 397 -23.29 -10.32 -6.57
C LEU A 397 -22.05 -9.75 -5.89
N ASN A 398 -21.94 -8.42 -5.83
CA ASN A 398 -20.81 -7.72 -5.22
C ASN A 398 -21.33 -6.60 -4.31
N PRO A 399 -21.48 -6.85 -3.00
CA PRO A 399 -21.94 -5.86 -2.02
C PRO A 399 -20.99 -4.66 -1.85
N SER A 400 -19.75 -4.76 -2.34
CA SER A 400 -18.69 -3.77 -2.17
C SER A 400 -18.51 -2.84 -3.39
N LEU A 401 -19.47 -2.82 -4.32
CA LEU A 401 -19.39 -1.91 -5.47
C LEU A 401 -19.32 -0.44 -5.03
N PRO A 402 -18.45 0.37 -5.66
CA PRO A 402 -18.33 1.79 -5.31
C PRO A 402 -19.53 2.57 -5.85
N VAL A 403 -20.38 3.04 -4.93
CA VAL A 403 -21.57 3.85 -5.24
C VAL A 403 -21.37 5.28 -4.74
N ASN A 404 -21.32 6.24 -5.66
CA ASN A 404 -21.26 7.68 -5.38
C ASN A 404 -22.54 8.34 -5.92
N ASN A 405 -23.29 9.05 -5.08
CA ASN A 405 -24.49 9.81 -5.49
C ASN A 405 -25.47 9.00 -6.36
N GLY A 406 -25.75 7.75 -5.96
CA GLY A 406 -26.64 6.86 -6.71
C GLY A 406 -26.08 6.38 -8.05
N THR A 407 -24.76 6.50 -8.26
CA THR A 407 -24.05 6.03 -9.46
C THR A 407 -22.98 5.02 -9.07
N ILE A 408 -23.02 3.85 -9.69
CA ILE A 408 -21.98 2.82 -9.61
C ILE A 408 -20.89 3.18 -10.61
N SER A 409 -19.65 3.37 -10.13
CA SER A 409 -18.49 3.55 -11.02
C SER A 409 -17.75 2.23 -11.22
N GLY A 410 -17.53 1.82 -12.46
CA GLY A 410 -17.13 0.46 -12.80
C GLY A 410 -18.31 -0.50 -12.72
N GLY A 411 -18.14 -1.63 -12.03
CA GLY A 411 -19.18 -2.67 -11.95
C GLY A 411 -19.11 -3.73 -13.04
N ILE A 412 -18.05 -3.70 -13.87
CA ILE A 412 -17.77 -4.73 -14.87
C ILE A 412 -16.37 -5.29 -14.60
N ASP A 413 -16.25 -6.60 -14.51
CA ASP A 413 -14.96 -7.27 -14.63
C ASP A 413 -14.75 -7.73 -16.07
N TRP A 414 -13.58 -7.41 -16.59
CA TRP A 414 -13.15 -7.77 -17.93
C TRP A 414 -12.11 -8.88 -17.84
N LEU A 415 -12.35 -10.00 -18.51
CA LEU A 415 -11.38 -11.08 -18.57
C LEU A 415 -11.19 -11.53 -20.02
N LEU A 416 -10.01 -11.28 -20.57
CA LEU A 416 -9.60 -11.90 -21.83
C LEU A 416 -9.10 -13.31 -21.58
N GLN A 417 -9.57 -14.22 -22.42
CA GLN A 417 -9.31 -15.64 -22.36
C GLN A 417 -8.86 -16.16 -23.73
N VAL A 418 -8.17 -17.30 -23.76
CA VAL A 418 -7.94 -18.02 -25.00
C VAL A 418 -9.22 -18.77 -25.35
N SER A 419 -9.55 -18.85 -26.64
CA SER A 419 -10.69 -19.63 -27.11
C SER A 419 -10.51 -21.11 -26.79
N GLU A 420 -11.61 -21.86 -26.67
CA GLU A 420 -11.56 -23.32 -26.48
C GLU A 420 -10.81 -24.04 -27.62
N ALA A 421 -10.88 -23.50 -28.85
CA ALA A 421 -10.09 -24.02 -29.96
C ALA A 421 -8.59 -23.81 -29.73
N LYS A 422 -8.20 -22.61 -29.28
CA LYS A 422 -6.79 -22.31 -28.98
C LYS A 422 -6.29 -23.05 -27.75
N LYS A 423 -7.10 -23.20 -26.71
CA LYS A 423 -6.81 -24.06 -25.55
C LYS A 423 -6.52 -25.49 -26.01
N ARG A 424 -7.38 -26.07 -26.85
CA ARG A 424 -7.14 -27.40 -27.42
C ARG A 424 -5.82 -27.47 -28.19
N ASP A 425 -5.51 -26.47 -29.02
CA ASP A 425 -4.24 -26.38 -29.75
C ASP A 425 -3.02 -26.37 -28.80
N LEU A 426 -3.07 -25.56 -27.73
CA LEU A 426 -1.99 -25.46 -26.74
C LEU A 426 -1.77 -26.77 -25.94
N THR A 427 -2.83 -27.54 -25.69
CA THR A 427 -2.76 -28.74 -24.85
C THR A 427 -2.75 -30.06 -25.62
N ALA A 428 -3.02 -30.06 -26.93
CA ALA A 428 -3.17 -31.29 -27.72
C ALA A 428 -1.85 -32.04 -27.90
N GLN A 429 -0.73 -31.33 -28.04
CA GLN A 429 0.56 -31.93 -28.33
C GLN A 429 1.71 -31.11 -27.77
N SER A 430 2.87 -31.77 -27.60
CA SER A 430 4.11 -31.08 -27.25
C SER A 430 4.56 -30.16 -28.40
N ARG A 431 4.92 -28.92 -28.08
CA ARG A 431 5.59 -28.01 -29.02
C ARG A 431 7.10 -28.28 -28.98
N THR A 432 7.71 -28.52 -30.14
CA THR A 432 9.15 -28.75 -30.25
C THR A 432 9.90 -27.44 -30.50
N LEU A 433 10.97 -27.21 -29.73
CA LEU A 433 11.86 -26.05 -29.82
C LEU A 433 13.27 -26.52 -30.13
N TYR A 434 13.85 -26.09 -31.25
CA TYR A 434 15.16 -26.57 -31.72
C TYR A 434 16.32 -25.68 -31.25
N PHE A 435 17.50 -26.30 -31.12
CA PHE A 435 18.73 -25.66 -30.66
C PHE A 435 19.91 -25.98 -31.59
N ASP A 436 20.83 -25.03 -31.69
CA ASP A 436 22.10 -25.24 -32.40
C ASP A 436 23.00 -26.25 -31.65
N SER A 437 23.96 -26.81 -32.38
CA SER A 437 24.99 -27.70 -31.84
C SER A 437 25.76 -27.04 -30.69
N GLY A 438 25.89 -27.76 -29.56
CA GLY A 438 26.58 -27.30 -28.35
C GLY A 438 25.94 -26.12 -27.61
N LYS A 439 24.90 -25.46 -28.17
CA LYS A 439 24.27 -24.27 -27.58
C LYS A 439 23.03 -24.63 -26.76
N SER A 440 22.73 -23.73 -25.81
CA SER A 440 21.49 -23.74 -25.03
C SER A 440 20.65 -22.46 -25.21
N SER A 441 21.06 -21.55 -26.09
CA SER A 441 20.28 -20.34 -26.41
C SER A 441 19.11 -20.69 -27.35
N LEU A 442 17.92 -20.21 -27.02
CA LEU A 442 16.71 -20.35 -27.84
C LEU A 442 16.52 -19.11 -28.73
N ALA A 443 16.32 -19.31 -30.04
CA ALA A 443 15.95 -18.23 -30.96
C ALA A 443 14.47 -17.85 -30.76
N MET A 444 14.21 -16.59 -30.40
CA MET A 444 12.85 -16.09 -30.15
C MET A 444 12.26 -15.46 -31.41
N THR A 445 11.54 -16.24 -32.22
CA THR A 445 10.75 -15.72 -33.37
C THR A 445 9.46 -15.04 -32.90
N ASP A 446 8.83 -14.24 -33.75
CA ASP A 446 7.56 -13.59 -33.41
C ASP A 446 6.44 -14.59 -33.12
N GLU A 447 6.38 -15.67 -33.91
CA GLU A 447 5.46 -16.79 -33.70
C GLU A 447 5.68 -17.45 -32.33
N LEU A 448 6.93 -17.68 -31.94
CA LEU A 448 7.25 -18.29 -30.65
C LEU A 448 6.92 -17.35 -29.47
N ARG A 449 7.15 -16.05 -29.64
CA ARG A 449 6.74 -15.05 -28.64
C ARG A 449 5.22 -15.02 -28.49
N GLN A 450 4.48 -15.10 -29.59
CA GLN A 450 3.01 -15.18 -29.54
C GLN A 450 2.56 -16.46 -28.84
N TYR A 451 3.15 -17.61 -29.18
CA TYR A 451 2.84 -18.87 -28.53
C TYR A 451 3.10 -18.81 -27.01
N PHE A 452 4.21 -18.23 -26.56
CA PHE A 452 4.48 -18.06 -25.13
C PHE A 452 3.47 -17.12 -24.43
N ARG A 453 3.01 -16.07 -25.11
CA ARG A 453 1.90 -15.24 -24.60
C ARG A 453 0.62 -16.03 -24.44
N ASP A 454 0.25 -16.83 -25.46
CA ASP A 454 -0.95 -17.68 -25.40
C ASP A 454 -0.88 -18.69 -24.25
N VAL A 455 0.29 -19.31 -24.04
CA VAL A 455 0.55 -20.21 -22.89
C VAL A 455 0.39 -19.48 -21.56
N LYS A 456 0.95 -18.27 -21.43
CA LYS A 456 0.80 -17.46 -20.21
C LYS A 456 -0.67 -17.16 -19.93
N THR A 457 -1.38 -16.63 -20.92
CA THR A 457 -2.80 -16.27 -20.82
C THR A 457 -3.63 -17.50 -20.43
N TYR A 458 -3.36 -18.69 -20.99
CA TYR A 458 -4.01 -19.94 -20.59
C TYR A 458 -3.68 -20.34 -19.13
N LEU A 459 -2.42 -20.26 -18.72
CA LEU A 459 -2.00 -20.59 -17.35
C LEU A 459 -2.58 -19.65 -16.28
N GLU A 460 -2.96 -18.43 -16.65
CA GLU A 460 -3.66 -17.49 -15.77
C GLU A 460 -5.15 -17.78 -15.68
N GLN A 461 -5.76 -18.30 -16.76
CA GLN A 461 -7.16 -18.76 -16.75
C GLN A 461 -7.37 -20.04 -15.95
N ASP A 462 -6.42 -20.98 -16.03
CA ASP A 462 -6.48 -22.23 -15.28
C ASP A 462 -5.37 -22.29 -14.22
N PRO A 463 -5.70 -22.04 -12.95
CA PRO A 463 -4.74 -22.14 -11.86
C PRO A 463 -4.04 -23.51 -11.76
N LYS A 464 -4.69 -24.59 -12.22
CA LYS A 464 -4.12 -25.96 -12.20
C LYS A 464 -3.20 -26.24 -13.38
N ALA A 465 -3.26 -25.45 -14.45
CA ALA A 465 -2.45 -25.68 -15.63
C ALA A 465 -0.94 -25.50 -15.35
N THR A 466 -0.14 -26.36 -15.96
CA THR A 466 1.33 -26.45 -15.79
C THR A 466 2.05 -26.67 -17.13
N VAL A 467 3.35 -26.42 -17.15
CA VAL A 467 4.23 -26.62 -18.31
C VAL A 467 5.34 -27.60 -17.95
N ASN A 468 5.46 -28.68 -18.71
CA ASN A 468 6.58 -29.61 -18.64
C ASN A 468 7.54 -29.35 -19.81
N LEU A 469 8.83 -29.27 -19.51
CA LEU A 469 9.89 -29.07 -20.49
C LEU A 469 10.84 -30.25 -20.43
N THR A 470 11.05 -30.92 -21.55
CA THR A 470 11.98 -32.06 -21.66
C THR A 470 13.05 -31.74 -22.67
N GLY A 471 14.30 -31.63 -22.21
CA GLY A 471 15.45 -31.36 -23.08
C GLY A 471 16.08 -32.64 -23.63
N HIS A 472 16.40 -32.61 -24.92
CA HIS A 472 17.06 -33.68 -25.66
C HIS A 472 18.34 -33.16 -26.35
N THR A 473 19.26 -34.09 -26.63
CA THR A 473 20.52 -33.83 -27.34
C THR A 473 20.71 -34.84 -28.47
N ASP A 474 21.67 -34.55 -29.34
CA ASP A 474 22.28 -35.56 -30.20
C ASP A 474 23.25 -36.45 -29.38
N ASP A 475 23.90 -37.38 -30.07
CA ASP A 475 24.84 -38.36 -29.50
C ASP A 475 26.28 -37.86 -29.33
N VAL A 476 26.52 -36.56 -29.48
CA VAL A 476 27.89 -36.01 -29.45
C VAL A 476 28.27 -35.70 -28.00
N GLY A 477 29.25 -36.44 -27.48
CA GLY A 477 29.78 -36.27 -26.12
C GLY A 477 29.43 -37.44 -25.21
N SER A 478 29.55 -37.26 -23.89
CA SER A 478 29.17 -38.28 -22.92
C SER A 478 27.72 -38.14 -22.49
N ASN A 479 27.07 -39.25 -22.12
CA ASN A 479 25.68 -39.26 -21.65
C ASN A 479 25.46 -38.25 -20.50
N ALA A 480 26.41 -38.15 -19.56
CA ALA A 480 26.33 -37.20 -18.46
C ALA A 480 26.43 -35.73 -18.91
N ALA A 481 27.26 -35.44 -19.92
CA ALA A 481 27.33 -34.10 -20.51
C ALA A 481 26.02 -33.76 -21.25
N ASN A 482 25.46 -34.73 -21.97
CA ASN A 482 24.22 -34.61 -22.72
C ASN A 482 23.00 -34.44 -21.80
N GLN A 483 22.95 -35.16 -20.68
CA GLN A 483 21.95 -34.96 -19.63
C GLN A 483 22.00 -33.52 -19.09
N ARG A 484 23.18 -33.00 -18.75
CA ARG A 484 23.35 -31.61 -18.29
C ARG A 484 22.99 -30.59 -19.37
N LEU A 485 23.34 -30.83 -20.63
CA LEU A 485 23.04 -29.93 -21.74
C LEU A 485 21.54 -29.85 -22.02
N GLY A 486 20.84 -31.00 -22.08
CA GLY A 486 19.39 -31.04 -22.22
C GLY A 486 18.69 -30.29 -21.08
N LEU A 487 19.16 -30.44 -19.83
CA LEU A 487 18.60 -29.71 -18.69
C LEU A 487 18.84 -28.19 -18.81
N ARG A 488 20.02 -27.76 -19.28
CA ARG A 488 20.30 -26.33 -19.54
C ARG A 488 19.38 -25.77 -20.61
N ARG A 489 19.08 -26.51 -21.68
CA ARG A 489 18.14 -26.09 -22.73
C ARG A 489 16.72 -25.94 -22.18
N ALA A 490 16.23 -26.93 -21.42
CA ALA A 490 14.93 -26.81 -20.74
C ALA A 490 14.91 -25.64 -19.74
N GLY A 491 16.03 -25.41 -19.05
CA GLY A 491 16.23 -24.25 -18.17
C GLY A 491 16.15 -22.91 -18.92
N GLU A 492 16.71 -22.80 -20.12
CA GLU A 492 16.59 -21.59 -20.94
C GLU A 492 15.14 -21.30 -21.33
N VAL A 493 14.40 -22.31 -21.80
CA VAL A 493 12.97 -22.16 -22.10
C VAL A 493 12.19 -21.72 -20.85
N LYS A 494 12.48 -22.33 -19.70
CA LYS A 494 11.90 -21.91 -18.41
C LYS A 494 12.20 -20.44 -18.12
N ASN A 495 13.44 -19.98 -18.31
CA ASN A 495 13.81 -18.59 -18.09
C ASN A 495 13.06 -17.62 -18.99
N GLN A 496 12.81 -17.99 -20.25
CA GLN A 496 12.02 -17.16 -21.17
C GLN A 496 10.56 -17.07 -20.73
N LEU A 497 9.97 -18.18 -20.30
CA LEU A 497 8.60 -18.22 -19.77
C LEU A 497 8.46 -17.46 -18.44
N THR A 498 9.45 -17.51 -17.54
CA THR A 498 9.42 -16.74 -16.29
C THR A 498 9.62 -15.25 -16.54
N ARG A 499 10.42 -14.84 -17.52
CA ARG A 499 10.61 -13.42 -17.91
C ARG A 499 9.30 -12.77 -18.36
N ILE A 500 8.41 -13.50 -18.99
CA ILE A 500 7.08 -12.99 -19.35
C ILE A 500 6.05 -13.07 -18.22
N GLY A 501 6.46 -13.56 -17.03
CA GLY A 501 5.64 -13.56 -15.82
C GLY A 501 4.99 -14.89 -15.45
N ILE A 502 5.29 -15.99 -16.13
CA ILE A 502 4.79 -17.31 -15.70
C ILE A 502 5.50 -17.72 -14.42
N ALA A 503 4.73 -18.03 -13.37
CA ALA A 503 5.28 -18.43 -12.08
C ALA A 503 6.17 -19.68 -12.23
N ALA A 504 7.42 -19.61 -11.73
CA ALA A 504 8.41 -20.69 -11.88
C ALA A 504 7.95 -22.05 -11.32
N LYS A 505 7.02 -22.04 -10.35
CA LYS A 505 6.38 -23.25 -9.78
C LYS A 505 5.46 -23.99 -10.75
N LYS A 506 4.98 -23.34 -11.81
CA LYS A 506 4.16 -23.95 -12.88
C LYS A 506 5.00 -24.59 -13.97
N ILE A 507 6.33 -24.47 -13.92
CA ILE A 507 7.24 -24.92 -14.99
C ILE A 507 8.22 -25.96 -14.46
N THR A 508 8.14 -27.18 -15.00
CA THR A 508 8.97 -28.32 -14.61
C THR A 508 9.97 -28.67 -15.72
N PRO A 509 11.25 -28.28 -15.58
CA PRO A 509 12.30 -28.67 -16.53
C PRO A 509 12.87 -30.05 -16.19
N SER A 510 13.12 -30.84 -17.23
CA SER A 510 13.73 -32.17 -17.15
C SER A 510 14.62 -32.42 -18.37
N SER A 511 15.40 -33.50 -18.36
CA SER A 511 16.29 -33.87 -19.46
C SER A 511 16.24 -35.36 -19.71
N LYS A 512 16.31 -35.73 -20.98
CA LYS A 512 16.52 -37.10 -21.45
C LYS A 512 17.89 -37.27 -22.09
N GLY A 513 18.67 -36.20 -22.24
CA GLY A 513 19.94 -36.23 -22.97
C GLY A 513 19.73 -36.84 -24.35
N GLU A 514 20.56 -37.81 -24.70
CA GLU A 514 20.54 -38.49 -26.00
C GLU A 514 19.68 -39.78 -26.02
N THR A 515 19.02 -40.15 -24.92
CA THR A 515 18.41 -41.49 -24.77
C THR A 515 17.08 -41.66 -25.49
N GLU A 516 16.47 -40.57 -25.95
CA GLU A 516 15.18 -40.57 -26.67
C GLU A 516 15.29 -39.77 -27.99
N PRO A 517 16.04 -40.29 -28.98
CA PRO A 517 16.17 -39.65 -30.29
C PRO A 517 14.88 -39.79 -31.10
N VAL A 518 14.50 -38.74 -31.82
CA VAL A 518 13.36 -38.76 -32.78
C VAL A 518 13.81 -39.13 -34.19
N GLN A 519 15.11 -38.99 -34.47
CA GLN A 519 15.73 -39.39 -35.75
C GLN A 519 17.11 -40.01 -35.50
N SER A 520 17.62 -40.74 -36.47
CA SER A 520 18.96 -41.34 -36.39
C SER A 520 20.05 -40.28 -36.23
N ASN A 521 20.98 -40.45 -35.29
CA ASN A 521 22.15 -39.58 -35.17
C ASN A 521 23.22 -39.84 -36.27
N ALA A 522 22.98 -40.77 -37.20
CA ALA A 522 23.93 -41.02 -38.29
C ALA A 522 24.02 -39.88 -39.31
N SER A 523 23.03 -38.98 -39.39
CA SER A 523 23.03 -37.84 -40.31
C SER A 523 23.03 -36.47 -39.60
N PRO A 524 23.57 -35.41 -40.22
CA PRO A 524 23.51 -34.06 -39.67
C PRO A 524 22.08 -33.58 -39.38
N GLU A 525 21.13 -33.95 -40.23
CA GLU A 525 19.71 -33.58 -40.12
C GLU A 525 19.08 -34.26 -38.89
N GLY A 526 19.35 -35.56 -38.70
CA GLY A 526 18.86 -36.29 -37.54
C GLY A 526 19.44 -35.80 -36.23
N LYS A 527 20.73 -35.41 -36.21
CA LYS A 527 21.32 -34.72 -35.05
C LYS A 527 20.62 -33.39 -34.76
N GLN A 528 20.30 -32.58 -35.78
CA GLN A 528 19.54 -31.33 -35.59
C GLN A 528 18.15 -31.58 -35.02
N ALA A 529 17.43 -32.59 -35.52
CA ALA A 529 16.12 -32.97 -35.01
C ALA A 529 16.17 -33.41 -33.53
N ASN A 530 17.26 -34.05 -33.10
CA ASN A 530 17.45 -34.49 -31.72
C ASN A 530 17.84 -33.36 -30.75
N ARG A 531 18.45 -32.27 -31.24
CA ARG A 531 18.76 -31.08 -30.44
C ARG A 531 17.51 -30.23 -30.20
N ARG A 532 16.65 -30.67 -29.29
CA ARG A 532 15.34 -30.04 -29.06
C ARG A 532 14.96 -29.95 -27.58
N VAL A 533 13.96 -29.12 -27.29
CA VAL A 533 13.14 -29.18 -26.07
C VAL A 533 11.71 -29.44 -26.50
N GLU A 534 11.07 -30.41 -25.86
CA GLU A 534 9.63 -30.64 -25.97
C GLU A 534 8.92 -29.90 -24.84
N MET A 535 7.99 -29.02 -25.20
CA MET A 535 7.19 -28.23 -24.27
C MET A 535 5.75 -28.73 -24.30
N LEU A 536 5.29 -29.27 -23.19
CA LEU A 536 3.93 -29.78 -23.04
C LEU A 536 3.17 -28.95 -22.01
N VAL A 537 2.04 -28.38 -22.43
CA VAL A 537 1.12 -27.65 -21.56
C VAL A 537 0.03 -28.62 -21.10
N LYS A 538 -0.24 -28.68 -19.80
CA LYS A 538 -1.24 -29.57 -19.19
C LYS A 538 -2.22 -28.80 -18.35
#